data_AF-A0A011NRC8-F1
#
_entry.id   AF-A0A011NRC8-F1
#
_cell.length_a   1.000
_cell.length_b   1.000
_cell.length_c   1.000
_cell.angle_alpha   90.00
_cell.angle_beta   90.00
_cell.angle_gamma   90.00
#
_symmetry.space_group_name_H-M   'P 1'
#
loop_
_entity.id
_entity.type
_entity.pdbx_description
1 polymer ?
#
loop_
_entity_poly.entity_id
_entity_poly.type
_entity_poly.pdbx_seq_one_letter_code
_entity_poly.pdbx_strand_id
1 'polypeptide(L)'
;MRGFQPYCAACHQSAETFPPNFLHGPPAEVGARLRHCAQRLYVRLAMADLAPAQRAKTPMPPESMLPAFASDTQAWRSSPVRAAMLAQVTQWLRAETGRPPQLATLLAGGYEALRPCLPAH
;
A
#
# COMPACT_ATOMS: atom_id res chain seq x y z
N MET A 1 -1.64 -8.17 9.49
CA MET A 1 -0.44 -7.32 9.67
C MET A 1 0.88 -8.02 9.34
N ARG A 2 1.16 -9.26 9.79
CA ARG A 2 2.44 -9.94 9.52
C ARG A 2 2.86 -9.97 8.03
N GLY A 3 1.91 -10.00 7.09
CA GLY A 3 2.21 -10.00 5.65
C GLY A 3 2.73 -8.67 5.08
N PHE A 4 2.51 -7.53 5.74
CA PHE A 4 2.98 -6.23 5.24
C PHE A 4 4.46 -5.98 5.56
N GLN A 5 4.91 -6.44 6.73
CA GLN A 5 6.22 -6.06 7.27
C GLN A 5 7.39 -6.38 6.31
N PRO A 6 7.48 -7.59 5.70
CA PRO A 6 8.63 -7.92 4.85
C PRO A 6 8.79 -7.02 3.62
N TYR A 7 7.68 -6.52 3.06
CA TYR A 7 7.69 -5.73 1.82
C TYR A 7 7.68 -4.23 2.10
N CYS A 8 6.90 -3.80 3.10
CA CYS A 8 6.73 -2.39 3.40
C CYS A 8 7.91 -1.85 4.23
N ALA A 9 8.52 -2.64 5.12
CA ALA A 9 9.60 -2.18 6.01
C ALA A 9 10.85 -1.73 5.25
N ALA A 10 11.12 -2.31 4.08
CA ALA A 10 12.25 -1.95 3.23
C ALA A 10 12.28 -0.45 2.85
N CYS A 11 11.13 0.23 2.87
CA CYS A 11 11.05 1.66 2.59
C CYS A 11 10.35 2.46 3.71
N HIS A 12 9.42 1.85 4.45
CA HIS A 12 8.56 2.52 5.43
C HIS A 12 8.96 2.27 6.89
N GLN A 13 10.15 1.72 7.13
CA GLN A 13 10.73 1.59 8.47
C GLN A 13 12.11 2.26 8.51
N SER A 14 12.15 3.56 8.20
CA SER A 14 13.35 4.40 8.18
C SER A 14 13.17 5.65 9.06
N ALA A 15 14.27 6.37 9.31
CA ALA A 15 14.24 7.68 9.96
C ALA A 15 13.90 8.83 9.01
N GLU A 16 13.70 8.54 7.72
CA GLU A 16 13.40 9.54 6.68
C GLU A 16 11.96 10.04 6.81
N THR A 17 11.74 11.31 6.45
CA THR A 17 10.39 11.90 6.41
C THR A 17 9.57 11.40 5.23
N PHE A 18 10.22 10.84 4.21
CA PHE A 18 9.58 10.24 3.05
C PHE A 18 10.27 8.94 2.62
N PRO A 19 9.52 7.86 2.37
CA PRO A 19 8.07 7.75 2.53
C PRO A 19 7.66 7.69 4.02
N PRO A 20 6.38 7.95 4.37
CA PRO A 20 5.97 8.02 5.77
C PRO A 20 6.25 6.71 6.50
N ASN A 21 6.89 6.79 7.67
CA ASN A 21 7.17 5.63 8.51
C ASN A 21 5.92 5.28 9.34
N PHE A 22 5.18 4.28 8.86
CA PHE A 22 3.99 3.77 9.56
C PHE A 22 4.22 2.42 10.24
N LEU A 23 5.45 1.88 10.20
CA LEU A 23 5.79 0.55 10.70
C LEU A 23 6.55 0.55 12.02
N HIS A 24 6.96 1.71 12.53
CA HIS A 24 7.59 1.84 13.83
C HIS A 24 6.59 1.92 14.99
N GLY A 25 6.89 1.27 16.12
CA GLY A 25 6.12 1.34 17.36
C GLY A 25 5.31 0.07 17.68
N PRO A 26 4.45 0.12 18.71
CA PRO A 26 3.67 -1.03 19.16
C PRO A 26 2.74 -1.58 18.06
N PRO A 27 2.45 -2.90 18.04
CA PRO A 27 1.63 -3.52 16.99
C PRO A 27 0.24 -2.88 16.82
N ALA A 28 -0.39 -2.42 17.90
CA ALA A 28 -1.69 -1.76 17.84
C ALA A 28 -1.62 -0.41 17.09
N GLU A 29 -0.58 0.38 17.33
CA GLU A 29 -0.36 1.67 16.66
C GLU A 29 -0.02 1.49 15.19
N VAL A 30 0.88 0.56 14.86
CA VAL A 30 1.19 0.21 13.47
C VAL A 30 -0.08 -0.22 12.74
N GLY A 31 -0.96 -0.99 13.39
CA GLY A 31 -2.24 -1.40 12.84
C GLY A 31 -3.19 -0.22 12.58
N ALA A 32 -3.24 0.74 13.50
CA ALA A 32 -4.02 1.96 13.33
C ALA A 32 -3.50 2.83 12.17
N ARG A 33 -2.17 3.01 12.06
CA ARG A 33 -1.54 3.78 10.98
C ARG A 33 -1.74 3.12 9.62
N LEU A 34 -1.60 1.80 9.53
CA LEU A 34 -1.89 1.05 8.29
C LEU A 34 -3.36 1.22 7.84
N ARG A 35 -4.31 1.11 8.77
CA ARG A 35 -5.74 1.37 8.47
C ARG A 35 -5.95 2.81 8.02
N HIS A 36 -5.35 3.78 8.70
CA HIS A 36 -5.43 5.18 8.28
C HIS A 36 -4.93 5.41 6.85
N CYS A 37 -3.83 4.75 6.47
CA CYS A 37 -3.23 4.79 5.14
C CYS A 37 -3.97 3.97 4.07
N ALA A 38 -5.07 3.28 4.39
CA ALA A 38 -5.64 2.24 3.54
C ALA A 38 -5.95 2.70 2.11
N GLN A 39 -6.44 3.92 1.90
CA GLN A 39 -6.70 4.44 0.55
C GLN A 39 -5.43 4.47 -0.31
N ARG A 40 -4.34 5.01 0.24
CA ARG A 40 -3.05 5.12 -0.47
C ARG A 40 -2.42 3.75 -0.70
N LEU A 41 -2.52 2.83 0.27
CA LEU A 41 -2.04 1.46 0.14
C LEU A 41 -2.80 0.69 -0.94
N TYR A 42 -4.14 0.78 -0.95
CA TYR A 42 -4.98 0.13 -1.95
C TYR A 42 -4.57 0.53 -3.36
N VAL A 43 -4.46 1.84 -3.60
CA VAL A 43 -4.06 2.36 -4.91
C VAL A 43 -2.68 1.84 -5.31
N ARG A 44 -1.68 1.96 -4.43
CA ARG A 44 -0.30 1.54 -4.73
C ARG A 44 -0.17 0.03 -4.98
N LEU A 45 -0.95 -0.80 -4.28
CA LEU A 45 -0.99 -2.25 -4.52
C LEU A 45 -1.67 -2.61 -5.85
N ALA A 46 -2.74 -1.88 -6.21
CA ALA A 46 -3.48 -2.08 -7.46
C ALA A 46 -2.70 -1.65 -8.71
N MET A 47 -1.73 -0.73 -8.59
CA MET A 47 -0.89 -0.30 -9.72
C MET A 47 -0.08 -1.43 -10.36
N ALA A 48 0.16 -2.53 -9.62
CA ALA A 48 0.84 -3.70 -10.16
C ALA A 48 0.04 -4.41 -11.27
N ASP A 49 -1.28 -4.20 -11.33
CA ASP A 49 -2.15 -4.78 -12.37
C ASP A 49 -2.24 -3.93 -13.65
N LEU A 50 -1.77 -2.68 -13.60
CA LEU A 50 -1.88 -1.73 -14.69
C LEU A 50 -0.60 -1.68 -15.51
N ALA A 51 -0.74 -1.43 -16.82
CA ALA A 51 0.40 -1.13 -17.68
C ALA A 51 1.06 0.19 -17.25
N PRO A 52 2.38 0.36 -17.43
CA PRO A 52 3.10 1.54 -16.94
C PRO A 52 2.46 2.89 -17.28
N ALA A 53 1.96 3.06 -18.51
CA ALA A 53 1.31 4.30 -18.97
C ALA A 53 -0.05 4.60 -18.30
N GLN A 54 -0.67 3.62 -17.66
CA GLN A 54 -1.98 3.75 -17.01
C GLN A 54 -1.86 3.98 -15.49
N ARG A 55 -0.64 3.93 -14.95
CA ARG A 55 -0.41 4.01 -13.51
C ARG A 55 -0.48 5.46 -13.03
N ALA A 56 -1.40 5.74 -12.12
CA ALA A 56 -1.44 7.01 -11.41
C ALA A 56 -0.27 7.18 -10.43
N LYS A 57 0.37 6.08 -9.97
CA LYS A 57 1.55 6.07 -9.11
C LYS A 57 2.40 4.82 -9.32
N THR A 58 3.65 4.87 -8.88
CA THR A 58 4.53 3.69 -8.79
C THR A 58 3.89 2.61 -7.91
N PRO A 59 3.87 1.33 -8.33
CA PRO A 59 3.38 0.24 -7.50
C PRO A 59 4.19 0.09 -6.21
N MET A 60 3.59 -0.54 -5.21
CA MET A 60 4.29 -0.93 -3.99
C MET A 60 4.42 -2.46 -3.89
N PRO A 61 5.65 -2.97 -3.61
CA PRO A 61 6.91 -2.22 -3.65
C PRO A 61 7.21 -1.70 -5.07
N PRO A 62 8.08 -0.68 -5.22
CA PRO A 62 8.57 -0.26 -6.54
C PRO A 62 9.19 -1.43 -7.29
N GLU A 63 9.03 -1.49 -8.61
CA GLU A 63 9.52 -2.61 -9.43
C GLU A 63 11.04 -2.81 -9.29
N SER A 64 11.80 -1.72 -9.10
CA SER A 64 13.24 -1.76 -8.83
C SER A 64 13.63 -2.45 -7.53
N MET A 65 12.71 -2.59 -6.56
CA MET A 65 12.94 -3.26 -5.29
C MET A 65 12.55 -4.75 -5.33
N LEU A 66 11.84 -5.21 -6.36
CA LEU A 66 11.38 -6.60 -6.44
C LEU A 66 12.50 -7.64 -6.38
N PRO A 67 13.70 -7.43 -6.97
CA PRO A 67 14.81 -8.37 -6.84
C PRO A 67 15.26 -8.58 -5.40
N ALA A 68 15.16 -7.57 -4.53
CA ALA A 68 15.50 -7.69 -3.11
C ALA A 68 14.54 -8.63 -2.35
N PHE A 69 13.37 -8.91 -2.93
CA PHE A 69 12.39 -9.88 -2.42
C PHE A 69 12.39 -11.20 -3.20
N ALA A 70 13.45 -11.46 -3.99
CA ALA A 70 13.53 -12.60 -4.90
C ALA A 70 12.29 -12.70 -5.82
N SER A 71 11.86 -11.55 -6.35
CA SER A 71 10.66 -11.42 -7.18
C SER A 71 10.93 -10.56 -8.41
N ASP A 72 9.95 -10.51 -9.30
CA ASP A 72 9.90 -9.64 -10.48
C ASP A 72 8.46 -9.11 -10.66
N THR A 73 8.24 -8.23 -11.65
CA THR A 73 6.93 -7.63 -11.88
C THR A 73 5.83 -8.67 -12.09
N GLN A 74 6.09 -9.75 -12.84
CA GLN A 74 5.10 -10.77 -13.14
C GLN A 74 4.80 -11.62 -11.91
N ALA A 75 5.83 -12.09 -11.22
CA ALA A 75 5.71 -12.87 -9.98
C ALA A 75 4.99 -12.08 -8.88
N TRP A 76 5.28 -10.78 -8.76
CA TRP A 76 4.57 -9.90 -7.82
C TRP A 76 3.11 -9.69 -8.20
N ARG A 77 2.84 -9.51 -9.51
CA ARG A 77 1.48 -9.38 -10.04
C ARG A 77 0.63 -10.63 -9.83
N SER A 78 1.21 -11.83 -9.84
CA SER A 78 0.49 -13.07 -9.52
C SER A 78 0.62 -13.50 -8.06
N SER A 79 1.27 -12.70 -7.20
CA SER A 79 1.61 -13.10 -5.84
C SER A 79 0.37 -13.27 -4.96
N PRO A 80 0.19 -14.43 -4.29
CA PRO A 80 -0.87 -14.60 -3.29
C PRO A 80 -0.68 -13.66 -2.09
N VAL A 81 0.57 -13.24 -1.81
CA VAL A 81 0.86 -12.30 -0.73
C VAL A 81 0.35 -10.90 -1.08
N ARG A 82 0.58 -10.42 -2.31
CA ARG A 82 0.00 -9.14 -2.78
C ARG A 82 -1.52 -9.21 -2.77
N ALA A 83 -2.11 -10.30 -3.26
CA ALA A 83 -3.56 -10.48 -3.26
C ALA A 83 -4.14 -10.44 -1.83
N ALA A 84 -3.50 -11.09 -0.87
CA ALA A 84 -3.91 -11.04 0.54
C ALA A 84 -3.80 -9.63 1.15
N MET A 85 -2.74 -8.88 0.82
CA MET A 85 -2.61 -7.48 1.23
C MET A 85 -3.73 -6.61 0.65
N LEU A 86 -4.00 -6.74 -0.66
CA LEU A 86 -5.06 -5.98 -1.32
C LEU A 86 -6.45 -6.31 -0.74
N ALA A 87 -6.71 -7.59 -0.44
CA ALA A 87 -7.94 -8.03 0.21
C ALA A 87 -8.08 -7.45 1.63
N GLN A 88 -7.00 -7.45 2.42
CA GLN A 88 -6.98 -6.87 3.76
C GLN A 88 -7.27 -5.36 3.72
N VAL A 89 -6.63 -4.60 2.83
CA VAL A 89 -6.89 -3.16 2.69
C VAL A 89 -8.32 -2.90 2.19
N THR A 90 -8.81 -3.74 1.27
CA THR A 90 -10.19 -3.69 0.79
C THR A 90 -11.20 -3.86 1.91
N GLN A 91 -10.95 -4.80 2.83
CA GLN A 91 -11.80 -5.03 4.00
C GLN A 91 -11.83 -3.80 4.92
N TRP A 92 -10.68 -3.16 5.16
CA TRP A 92 -10.62 -1.94 5.97
C TRP A 92 -11.43 -0.80 5.35
N LEU A 93 -11.26 -0.56 4.05
CA LEU A 93 -12.01 0.50 3.34
C LEU A 93 -13.51 0.21 3.31
N ARG A 94 -13.90 -1.06 3.17
CA ARG A 94 -15.31 -1.46 3.24
C ARG A 94 -15.89 -1.25 4.64
N ALA A 95 -15.13 -1.54 5.69
CA ALA A 95 -15.56 -1.28 7.06
C ALA A 95 -15.75 0.23 7.33
N GLU A 96 -14.97 1.10 6.70
CA GLU A 96 -15.11 2.56 6.81
C GLU A 96 -16.30 3.13 6.03
N THR A 97 -16.60 2.59 4.84
CA THR A 97 -17.52 3.22 3.86
C THR A 97 -18.80 2.42 3.58
N GLY A 98 -18.88 1.19 4.08
CA GLY A 98 -19.95 0.23 3.76
C GLY A 98 -19.88 -0.38 2.35
N ARG A 99 -18.95 0.07 1.50
CA ARG A 99 -18.84 -0.35 0.09
C ARG A 99 -17.41 -0.80 -0.26
N PRO A 100 -17.22 -1.73 -1.21
CA PRO A 100 -15.89 -2.05 -1.70
C PRO A 100 -15.25 -0.81 -2.36
N PRO A 101 -13.94 -0.57 -2.15
CA PRO A 101 -13.24 0.53 -2.80
C PRO A 101 -13.20 0.31 -4.31
N GLN A 102 -13.29 1.41 -5.05
CA GLN A 102 -13.19 1.43 -6.51
C GLN A 102 -12.03 2.34 -6.90
N LEU A 103 -11.10 1.83 -7.71
CA LEU A 103 -9.88 2.55 -8.07
C LEU A 103 -10.18 3.88 -8.77
N ALA A 104 -11.11 3.89 -9.73
CA ALA A 104 -11.51 5.11 -10.44
C ALA A 104 -12.08 6.17 -9.48
N THR A 105 -12.95 5.76 -8.55
CA THR A 105 -13.55 6.66 -7.55
C THR A 105 -12.52 7.26 -6.60
N LEU A 106 -11.57 6.45 -6.12
CA LEU A 106 -10.47 6.93 -5.28
C LEU A 106 -9.58 7.92 -6.03
N LEU A 107 -9.39 7.73 -7.33
CA LEU A 107 -8.52 8.56 -8.16
C LEU A 107 -9.23 9.73 -8.85
N ALA A 108 -10.53 9.93 -8.64
CA ALA A 108 -11.30 11.00 -9.29
C ALA A 108 -10.73 12.41 -9.02
N GLY A 109 -10.20 12.65 -7.81
CA GLY A 109 -9.51 13.89 -7.43
C GLY A 109 -7.98 13.82 -7.55
N GLY A 110 -7.44 12.75 -8.13
CA GLY A 110 -6.01 12.46 -8.15
C GLY A 110 -5.49 11.83 -6.85
N TYR A 111 -4.36 11.13 -6.94
CA TYR A 111 -3.77 10.41 -5.80
C TYR A 111 -3.43 11.31 -4.60
N GLU A 112 -3.00 12.55 -4.84
CA GLU A 112 -2.60 13.43 -3.74
C GLU A 112 -3.80 13.98 -2.94
N ALA A 113 -5.01 13.93 -3.48
CA ALA A 113 -6.23 14.26 -2.76
C ALA A 113 -6.66 13.17 -1.76
N LEU A 114 -6.07 11.97 -1.82
CA LEU A 114 -6.33 10.91 -0.84
C LEU A 114 -5.83 11.32 0.55
N ARG A 115 -6.51 10.80 1.59
CA ARG A 115 -6.11 10.99 2.99
C ARG A 115 -4.59 10.73 3.12
N PRO A 116 -3.79 11.71 3.60
CA PRO A 116 -2.36 11.50 3.78
C PRO A 116 -2.13 10.42 4.83
N CYS A 117 -1.01 9.71 4.72
CA CYS A 117 -0.57 8.85 5.82
C CYS A 117 -0.18 9.69 7.03
N LEU A 118 -0.43 9.18 8.23
CA LEU A 118 0.06 9.81 9.46
C LEU A 118 1.60 9.81 9.48
N PRO A 119 2.23 10.88 9.98
CA PRO A 119 3.67 10.89 10.21
C PRO A 119 4.07 9.83 11.25
N ALA A 120 5.31 9.34 11.19
CA ALA A 120 5.91 8.75 12.39
C ALA A 120 6.09 9.87 13.41
N HIS A 121 5.63 9.64 14.63
CA HIS A 121 6.01 10.46 15.78
C HIS A 121 7.45 10.16 16.17
#